data_AF-A0A7C5CN97-F1
#
_entry.id   AF-A0A7C5CN97-F1
#
_cell.length_a   1.000
_cell.length_b   1.000
_cell.length_c   1.000
_cell.angle_alpha   90.00
_cell.angle_beta   90.00
_cell.angle_gamma   90.00
#
_symmetry.space_group_name_H-M   'P 1'
#
loop_
_entity.id
_entity.type
_entity.pdbx_description
1 polymer ?
#
loop_
_entity_poly.entity_id
_entity_poly.type
_entity_poly.pdbx_seq_one_letter_code
_entity_poly.pdbx_strand_id
1 'polypeptide(L)'
;MTRESKGRERRTEEKCGHCGGRICCTYVTQKIDAPRSKADFDHLLWQVSHRGVELFKESGGWYLLFRSPCEHLGEDGLCGIYPLRPEVCRAYDNDWCELDQPAEENFQLHFTDHAALLAYCRRRFRRWDSPARVTTPPRGIDQEAAGTEGSTGIRSRKSSMASNSSTSLRGPRVSGR
;
A
#
# COMPACT_ATOMS: atom_id res chain seq x y z
N MET A 1 -34.05 -5.07 43.36
CA MET A 1 -33.04 -4.16 42.76
C MET A 1 -31.78 -4.97 42.49
N THR A 2 -31.79 -5.74 41.41
CA THR A 2 -30.65 -6.54 40.96
C THR A 2 -29.71 -5.61 40.20
N ARG A 3 -28.58 -5.24 40.82
CA ARG A 3 -27.48 -4.58 40.13
C ARG A 3 -26.85 -5.61 39.19
N GLU A 4 -27.23 -5.56 37.92
CA GLU A 4 -26.49 -6.21 36.85
C GLU A 4 -25.09 -5.59 36.80
N SER A 5 -24.09 -6.45 37.01
CA SER A 5 -22.67 -6.15 36.84
C SER A 5 -22.41 -5.87 35.36
N LYS A 6 -22.57 -4.61 34.95
CA LYS A 6 -22.12 -4.13 33.64
C LYS A 6 -20.61 -4.32 33.58
N GLY A 7 -20.15 -5.24 32.73
CA GLY A 7 -18.73 -5.47 32.48
C GLY A 7 -18.05 -4.14 32.19
N ARG A 8 -16.93 -3.89 32.87
CA ARG A 8 -16.15 -2.66 32.76
C ARG A 8 -15.56 -2.58 31.36
N GLU A 9 -16.23 -1.86 30.47
CA GLU A 9 -15.71 -1.39 29.19
C GLU A 9 -14.44 -0.56 29.48
N ARG A 10 -13.28 -1.11 29.12
CA ARG A 10 -11.98 -0.46 29.35
C ARG A 10 -11.75 0.51 28.21
N ARG A 11 -11.52 1.79 28.54
CA ARG A 11 -11.27 2.84 27.55
C ARG A 11 -10.07 2.45 26.68
N THR A 12 -10.09 2.82 25.40
CA THR A 12 -9.03 2.50 24.42
C THR A 12 -7.61 2.78 24.94
N GLU A 13 -7.42 3.92 25.59
CA GLU A 13 -6.13 4.29 26.20
C GLU A 13 -5.70 3.34 27.33
N GLU A 14 -6.65 2.75 28.09
CA GLU A 14 -6.33 1.82 29.18
C GLU A 14 -5.79 0.49 28.65
N LYS A 15 -6.36 -0.08 27.58
CA LYS A 15 -5.81 -1.32 27.01
C LYS A 15 -4.48 -1.07 26.31
N CYS A 16 -4.36 0.01 25.54
CA CYS A 16 -3.11 0.36 24.85
C CYS A 16 -1.96 0.61 25.83
N GLY A 17 -2.19 1.33 26.93
CA GLY A 17 -1.16 1.59 27.95
C GLY A 17 -0.67 0.33 28.70
N HIS A 18 -1.44 -0.76 28.69
CA HIS A 18 -1.03 -2.06 29.26
C HIS A 18 -0.50 -3.04 28.19
N CYS A 19 -0.54 -2.68 26.92
CA CYS A 19 -0.07 -3.52 25.83
C CYS A 19 1.45 -3.40 25.70
N GLY A 20 2.19 -4.21 26.48
CA GLY A 20 3.67 -4.16 26.50
C GLY A 20 4.32 -4.37 25.12
N GLY A 21 3.68 -5.16 24.25
CA GLY A 21 4.13 -5.39 22.87
C GLY A 21 3.69 -4.34 21.85
N ARG A 22 2.75 -3.44 22.21
CA ARG A 22 2.24 -2.35 21.35
C ARG A 22 1.79 -2.84 19.96
N ILE A 23 1.26 -4.06 19.92
CA ILE A 23 1.36 -4.97 18.79
C ILE A 23 0.78 -4.34 17.51
N CYS A 24 -0.45 -3.82 17.58
CA CYS A 24 -1.15 -3.20 16.45
C CYS A 24 -0.53 -1.88 15.95
N CYS A 25 0.36 -1.23 16.71
CA CYS A 25 1.08 -0.03 16.28
C CYS A 25 2.48 -0.33 15.74
N THR A 26 2.87 -1.61 15.66
CA THR A 26 4.19 -2.03 15.13
C THR A 26 4.17 -2.36 13.64
N TYR A 27 3.00 -2.31 13.00
CA TYR A 27 2.82 -2.60 11.59
C TYR A 27 1.67 -1.78 11.01
N VAL A 28 1.56 -1.77 9.68
CA VAL A 28 0.38 -1.28 8.95
C VAL A 28 -0.13 -2.37 8.02
N THR A 29 -1.46 -2.45 7.86
CA THR A 29 -2.09 -3.33 6.89
C THR A 29 -2.72 -2.54 5.76
N GLN A 30 -2.51 -3.01 4.53
CA GLN A 30 -3.16 -2.48 3.34
C GLN A 30 -4.07 -3.55 2.76
N LYS A 31 -5.37 -3.26 2.69
CA LYS A 31 -6.29 -4.10 1.93
C LYS A 31 -5.93 -4.04 0.45
N ILE A 32 -5.82 -5.21 -0.17
CA ILE A 32 -5.58 -5.35 -1.61
C ILE A 32 -6.73 -6.09 -2.27
N ASP A 33 -6.85 -5.91 -3.59
CA ASP A 33 -7.73 -6.75 -4.39
C ASP A 33 -7.34 -8.22 -4.27
N ALA A 34 -8.34 -9.09 -4.25
CA ALA A 34 -8.08 -10.52 -4.20
C ALA A 34 -7.24 -10.95 -5.43
N PRO A 35 -6.06 -11.55 -5.25
CA PRO A 35 -5.22 -12.02 -6.35
C PRO A 35 -5.89 -13.22 -7.02
N ARG A 36 -6.06 -13.15 -8.35
CA ARG A 36 -6.78 -14.16 -9.15
C ARG A 36 -5.89 -14.82 -10.19
N SER A 37 -4.90 -14.10 -10.70
CA SER A 37 -4.04 -14.54 -11.82
C SER A 37 -2.64 -14.95 -11.35
N LYS A 38 -1.90 -15.68 -12.20
CA LYS A 38 -0.46 -15.95 -11.95
C LYS A 38 0.34 -14.65 -11.86
N ALA A 39 0.00 -13.65 -12.67
CA ALA A 39 0.66 -12.34 -12.66
C ALA A 39 0.43 -11.59 -11.33
N ASP A 40 -0.79 -11.64 -10.78
CA ASP A 40 -1.10 -11.04 -9.47
C ASP A 40 -0.20 -11.68 -8.39
N PHE A 41 -0.07 -13.00 -8.39
CA PHE A 41 0.77 -13.72 -7.43
C PHE A 41 2.28 -13.56 -7.69
N ASP A 42 2.71 -13.42 -8.93
CA ASP A 42 4.11 -13.15 -9.29
C ASP A 42 4.53 -11.75 -8.79
N HIS A 43 3.65 -10.76 -8.90
CA HIS A 43 3.85 -9.45 -8.29
C HIS A 43 3.89 -9.51 -6.75
N LEU A 44 2.99 -10.27 -6.12
CA LEU A 44 3.01 -10.47 -4.68
C LEU A 44 4.29 -11.18 -4.19
N LEU A 45 4.84 -12.11 -4.97
CA LEU A 45 6.13 -12.73 -4.67
C LEU A 45 7.25 -11.69 -4.63
N TRP A 46 7.27 -10.73 -5.56
CA TRP A 46 8.20 -9.61 -5.49
C TRP A 46 8.00 -8.78 -4.21
N GLN A 47 6.76 -8.44 -3.85
CA GLN A 47 6.49 -7.66 -2.63
C GLN A 47 6.94 -8.38 -1.35
N VAL A 48 6.50 -9.62 -1.14
CA VAL A 48 6.84 -10.44 0.04
C VAL A 48 8.33 -10.83 0.10
N SER A 49 9.08 -10.66 -0.99
CA SER A 49 10.55 -10.83 -0.97
C SER A 49 11.28 -9.73 -0.19
N HIS A 50 10.61 -8.62 0.15
CA HIS A 50 11.20 -7.54 0.93
C HIS A 50 11.01 -7.79 2.43
N ARG A 51 12.03 -7.43 3.23
CA ARG A 51 12.01 -7.65 4.68
C ARG A 51 10.80 -6.96 5.32
N GLY A 52 10.06 -7.72 6.14
CA GLY A 52 8.93 -7.21 6.90
C GLY A 52 7.66 -7.02 6.08
N VAL A 53 7.61 -7.49 4.84
CA VAL A 53 6.39 -7.52 4.02
C VAL A 53 5.79 -8.93 4.10
N GLU A 54 4.55 -9.01 4.54
CA GLU A 54 3.80 -10.27 4.65
C GLU A 54 2.49 -10.15 3.88
N LEU A 55 1.96 -11.29 3.44
CA LEU A 55 0.67 -11.40 2.77
C LEU A 55 -0.22 -12.31 3.59
N PHE A 56 -1.43 -11.85 3.91
CA PHE A 56 -2.42 -12.70 4.57
C PHE A 56 -3.81 -12.55 3.96
N LYS A 57 -4.63 -13.56 4.22
CA LYS A 57 -6.05 -13.61 3.89
C LYS A 57 -6.82 -13.89 5.15
N GLU A 58 -7.86 -13.11 5.38
CA GLU A 58 -8.85 -13.33 6.44
C GLU A 58 -10.27 -13.28 5.84
N SER A 59 -11.31 -13.24 6.68
CA SER A 59 -12.69 -13.16 6.23
C SER A 59 -12.97 -11.89 5.39
N GLY A 60 -12.36 -10.76 5.74
CA GLY A 60 -12.58 -9.46 5.10
C GLY A 60 -11.89 -9.26 3.75
N GLY A 61 -10.93 -10.12 3.37
CA GLY A 61 -10.20 -10.01 2.11
C GLY A 61 -8.74 -10.41 2.19
N TRP A 62 -7.95 -9.86 1.27
CA TRP A 62 -6.50 -10.02 1.21
C TRP A 62 -5.82 -8.73 1.65
N TYR A 63 -4.70 -8.87 2.33
CA TYR A 63 -3.99 -7.75 2.91
C TYR A 63 -2.48 -7.96 2.81
N LEU A 64 -1.77 -6.86 2.55
CA LEU A 64 -0.35 -6.77 2.82
C LEU A 64 -0.14 -6.24 4.24
N LEU A 65 0.78 -6.84 4.98
CA LEU A 65 1.25 -6.33 6.26
C LEU A 65 2.68 -5.83 6.09
N PHE A 66 2.93 -4.62 6.54
CA PHE A 66 4.25 -4.02 6.56
C PHE A 66 4.68 -3.83 8.01
N ARG A 67 5.73 -4.55 8.44
CA ARG A 67 6.35 -4.40 9.76
C ARG A 67 7.13 -3.09 9.82
N SER A 68 6.39 -2.02 10.05
CA SER A 68 6.88 -0.64 10.16
C SER A 68 6.27 0.00 11.41
N PRO A 69 7.02 0.06 12.53
CA PRO A 69 6.53 0.71 13.74
C PRO A 69 6.12 2.16 13.50
N CYS A 70 5.00 2.57 14.09
CA CYS A 70 4.54 3.95 14.02
C CYS A 70 5.55 4.89 14.69
N GLU A 71 5.92 5.98 14.00
CA GLU A 71 6.86 6.97 14.54
C GLU A 71 6.34 7.73 15.76
N HIS A 72 5.02 7.72 15.98
CA HIS A 72 4.37 8.39 17.12
C HIS A 72 4.08 7.43 18.29
N LEU A 73 4.57 6.19 18.25
CA LEU A 73 4.40 5.24 19.34
C LEU A 73 5.38 5.57 20.47
N GLY A 74 4.85 6.03 21.61
CA GLY A 74 5.65 6.33 22.80
C GLY A 74 6.11 5.08 23.54
N GLU A 75 7.06 5.25 24.47
CA GLU A 75 7.58 4.19 25.35
C GLU A 75 6.58 3.71 26.41
N ASP A 76 5.49 4.44 26.62
CA ASP A 76 4.37 4.13 27.52
C ASP A 76 3.24 3.32 26.86
N GLY A 77 3.27 3.18 25.53
CA GLY A 77 2.33 2.38 24.74
C GLY A 77 1.20 3.23 24.18
N LEU A 78 1.30 4.53 24.37
CA LEU A 78 0.34 5.52 23.95
C LEU A 78 0.86 6.24 22.69
N CYS A 79 -0.07 6.80 21.92
CA CYS A 79 0.27 7.59 20.75
C CYS A 79 0.62 9.02 21.16
N GLY A 80 1.73 9.56 20.66
CA GLY A 80 2.13 10.95 20.94
C GLY A 80 1.24 12.02 20.28
N ILE A 81 0.35 11.63 19.36
CA ILE A 81 -0.43 12.58 18.53
C ILE A 81 -1.95 12.36 18.58
N TYR A 82 -2.52 11.91 19.70
CA TYR A 82 -3.98 11.71 19.83
C TYR A 82 -4.85 12.81 19.18
N PRO A 83 -4.58 14.12 19.39
CA PRO A 83 -5.38 15.19 18.79
C PRO A 83 -5.29 15.28 17.26
N LEU A 84 -4.26 14.71 16.64
CA LEU A 84 -3.95 14.78 15.21
C LEU A 84 -3.99 13.41 14.51
N ARG A 85 -4.42 12.36 15.20
CA ARG A 85 -4.53 11.01 14.62
C ARG A 85 -5.32 11.04 13.31
N PRO A 86 -4.92 10.25 12.30
CA PRO A 86 -5.74 10.05 11.12
C PRO A 86 -7.03 9.31 11.47
N GLU A 87 -8.07 9.47 10.66
CA GLU A 87 -9.39 8.87 10.91
C GLU A 87 -9.34 7.36 11.12
N VAL A 88 -8.49 6.63 10.39
CA VAL A 88 -8.32 5.17 10.57
C VAL A 88 -7.90 4.81 12.01
N CYS A 89 -7.09 5.64 12.67
CA CYS A 89 -6.68 5.43 14.05
C CYS A 89 -7.72 5.93 15.06
N ARG A 90 -8.57 6.90 14.68
CA ARG A 90 -9.65 7.41 15.54
C ARG A 90 -10.85 6.47 15.56
N ALA A 91 -11.15 5.87 14.42
CA ALA A 91 -12.23 4.91 14.23
C ALA A 91 -11.86 3.51 14.73
N TYR A 92 -10.63 3.29 15.19
CA TYR A 92 -10.19 2.00 15.71
C TYR A 92 -10.83 1.73 17.08
N ASP A 93 -11.49 0.57 17.19
CA ASP A 93 -12.06 0.03 18.40
C ASP A 93 -11.15 -1.08 18.97
N ASN A 94 -10.97 -1.09 20.28
CA ASN A 94 -10.10 -2.01 21.00
C ASN A 94 -10.88 -3.05 21.83
N ASP A 95 -12.18 -3.20 21.62
CA ASP A 95 -12.99 -4.23 22.26
C ASP A 95 -12.38 -5.64 22.09
N TRP A 96 -11.90 -5.93 20.89
CA TRP A 96 -11.17 -7.16 20.53
C TRP A 96 -9.89 -6.83 19.78
N CYS A 97 -8.80 -6.57 20.51
CA CYS A 97 -7.50 -6.22 19.94
C CYS A 97 -6.47 -7.34 20.10
N GLU A 98 -5.29 -7.20 19.50
CA GLU A 98 -4.23 -8.22 19.53
C GLU A 98 -3.66 -8.53 20.92
N LEU A 99 -3.93 -7.67 21.90
CA LEU A 99 -3.64 -7.96 23.30
C LEU A 99 -4.53 -9.09 23.84
N ASP A 100 -5.77 -9.18 23.35
CA ASP A 100 -6.76 -10.16 23.79
C ASP A 100 -6.59 -11.49 23.01
N GLN A 101 -6.29 -11.42 21.71
CA GLN A 101 -6.07 -12.59 20.85
C GLN A 101 -5.15 -12.24 19.66
N PRO A 102 -4.14 -13.05 19.33
CA PRO A 102 -3.29 -12.83 18.15
C PRO A 102 -4.10 -12.72 16.86
N ALA A 103 -3.75 -11.78 15.97
CA ALA A 103 -4.44 -11.62 14.69
C ALA A 103 -4.32 -12.87 13.80
N GLU A 104 -3.20 -13.60 13.93
CA GLU A 104 -2.90 -14.81 13.17
C GLU A 104 -3.95 -15.91 13.36
N GLU A 105 -4.67 -15.93 14.48
CA GLU A 105 -5.76 -16.90 14.72
C GLU A 105 -6.95 -16.71 13.77
N ASN A 106 -7.10 -15.51 13.19
CA ASN A 106 -8.13 -15.20 12.21
C ASN A 106 -7.65 -15.35 10.76
N PHE A 107 -6.37 -15.67 10.54
CA PHE A 107 -5.81 -15.79 9.20
C PHE A 107 -6.17 -17.15 8.59
N GLN A 108 -6.79 -17.10 7.42
CA GLN A 108 -7.07 -18.26 6.58
C GLN A 108 -5.84 -18.66 5.76
N LEU A 109 -5.01 -17.68 5.38
CA LEU A 109 -3.70 -17.86 4.75
C LEU A 109 -2.76 -16.80 5.31
N HIS A 110 -1.50 -17.16 5.52
CA HIS A 110 -0.45 -16.23 5.94
C HIS A 110 0.88 -16.63 5.31
N PHE A 111 1.55 -15.68 4.69
CA PHE A 111 2.82 -15.84 4.01
C PHE A 111 3.77 -14.76 4.49
N THR A 112 4.76 -15.15 5.28
CA THR A 112 5.77 -14.27 5.86
C THR A 112 7.02 -14.16 4.99
N ASP A 113 7.13 -15.00 3.96
CA ASP A 113 8.27 -15.02 3.06
C ASP A 113 7.92 -15.54 1.66
N HIS A 114 8.86 -15.32 0.74
CA HIS A 114 8.77 -15.72 -0.65
C HIS A 114 8.59 -17.24 -0.81
N ALA A 115 9.28 -18.07 -0.01
CA ALA A 115 9.24 -19.52 -0.17
C ALA A 115 7.86 -20.09 0.18
N ALA A 116 7.24 -19.59 1.24
CA ALA A 116 5.89 -19.96 1.67
C ALA A 116 4.85 -19.60 0.60
N LEU A 117 4.92 -18.38 0.05
CA LEU A 117 4.02 -17.95 -1.02
C LEU A 117 4.25 -18.74 -2.31
N LEU A 118 5.50 -19.00 -2.69
CA LEU A 118 5.84 -19.76 -3.89
C LEU A 118 5.32 -21.21 -3.80
N ALA A 119 5.45 -21.83 -2.63
CA ALA A 119 4.90 -23.16 -2.39
C ALA A 119 3.38 -23.19 -2.56
N TYR A 120 2.67 -22.16 -2.08
CA TYR A 120 1.24 -22.01 -2.32
C TYR A 120 0.92 -21.82 -3.81
N CYS A 121 1.66 -20.95 -4.50
CA CYS A 121 1.48 -20.70 -5.94
C CYS A 121 1.64 -21.98 -6.79
N ARG A 122 2.65 -22.80 -6.50
CA ARG A 122 2.88 -24.09 -7.16
C ARG A 122 1.77 -25.11 -6.90
N ARG A 123 1.17 -25.12 -5.71
CA ARG A 123 -0.01 -25.96 -5.41
C ARG A 123 -1.27 -25.46 -6.10
N ARG A 124 -1.48 -24.14 -6.11
CA ARG A 124 -2.71 -23.52 -6.62
C ARG A 124 -2.80 -23.56 -8.15
N PHE A 125 -1.71 -23.26 -8.84
CA PHE A 125 -1.73 -23.09 -10.28
C PHE A 125 -1.01 -24.21 -11.01
N ARG A 126 -1.76 -24.93 -11.85
CA ARG A 126 -1.17 -25.88 -12.79
C ARG A 126 -0.14 -25.16 -13.67
N ARG A 127 1.06 -25.74 -13.81
CA ARG A 127 2.18 -25.18 -14.61
C ARG A 127 2.66 -23.81 -14.10
N TRP A 128 2.88 -23.65 -12.80
CA TRP A 128 3.45 -22.42 -12.26
C TRP A 128 4.82 -22.09 -12.89
N ASP A 129 5.72 -23.06 -12.93
CA ASP A 129 7.10 -22.88 -13.42
C ASP A 129 7.22 -22.87 -14.96
N SER A 130 6.10 -22.80 -15.70
CA SER A 130 6.18 -22.71 -17.17
C SER A 130 6.75 -21.35 -17.60
N PRO A 131 7.55 -21.30 -18.69
CA PRO A 131 8.13 -20.06 -19.20
C PRO A 131 7.10 -18.98 -19.56
N ALA A 132 5.91 -19.40 -19.97
CA ALA A 132 4.80 -18.51 -20.37
C ALA A 132 3.90 -18.05 -19.19
N ARG A 133 4.40 -18.02 -17.94
CA ARG A 133 3.55 -17.82 -16.74
C ARG A 133 2.99 -16.41 -16.55
N VAL A 134 3.65 -15.37 -17.06
CA VAL A 134 3.22 -13.96 -16.91
C VAL A 134 3.26 -13.31 -18.29
N THR A 135 2.13 -13.35 -18.99
CA THR A 135 1.95 -12.66 -20.28
C THR A 135 1.05 -11.44 -20.17
N THR A 136 0.48 -11.20 -19.00
CA THR A 136 -0.44 -10.09 -18.73
C THR A 136 0.02 -9.42 -17.44
N PRO A 137 0.14 -8.08 -17.41
CA PRO A 137 0.52 -7.38 -16.19
C PRO A 137 -0.52 -7.60 -15.07
N PRO A 138 -0.09 -7.54 -13.80
CA PRO A 138 -1.02 -7.57 -12.67
C PRO A 138 -1.99 -6.38 -12.73
N ARG A 139 -3.22 -6.58 -12.24
CA ARG A 139 -4.22 -5.50 -12.21
C ARG A 139 -3.76 -4.34 -11.33
N GLY A 140 -4.03 -3.10 -11.76
CA GLY A 140 -3.76 -1.89 -10.98
C GLY A 140 -2.32 -1.36 -11.09
N ILE A 141 -1.47 -1.97 -11.94
CA ILE A 141 -0.21 -1.37 -12.37
C ILE A 141 -0.43 -0.87 -13.80
N ASP A 142 -0.71 0.42 -13.94
CA ASP A 142 -0.74 1.07 -15.24
C ASP A 142 0.70 1.11 -15.78
N GLN A 143 1.05 0.15 -16.62
CA GLN A 143 2.25 0.24 -17.44
C GLN A 143 1.92 1.21 -18.57
N GLU A 144 2.32 2.48 -18.44
CA GLU A 144 2.47 3.33 -19.61
C GLU A 144 3.38 2.57 -20.59
N ALA A 145 2.78 2.11 -21.69
CA ALA A 145 3.48 1.36 -22.71
C ALA A 145 4.70 2.16 -23.12
N ALA A 146 5.89 1.56 -22.99
CA ALA A 146 7.13 2.13 -23.51
C ALA A 146 6.88 2.60 -24.94
N GLY A 147 6.84 3.92 -25.13
CA GLY A 147 6.64 4.54 -26.42
C GLY A 147 7.70 4.02 -27.38
N THR A 148 7.26 3.34 -28.44
CA THR A 148 8.08 3.12 -29.62
C THR A 148 8.40 4.49 -30.22
N GLU A 149 9.52 5.09 -29.82
CA GLU A 149 10.15 6.15 -30.60
C GLU A 149 10.68 5.54 -31.88
N GLY A 150 9.85 5.60 -32.92
CA GLY A 150 10.24 5.33 -34.29
C GLY A 150 11.27 6.35 -34.74
N SER A 151 12.54 5.98 -34.60
CA SER A 151 13.65 6.59 -35.32
C SER A 151 13.41 6.58 -36.83
N THR A 152 13.91 7.63 -37.48
CA THR A 152 14.22 7.79 -38.92
C THR A 152 13.11 8.26 -39.87
N GLY A 153 13.15 9.55 -40.21
CA GLY A 153 12.42 10.09 -41.35
C GLY A 153 12.50 11.61 -41.53
N ILE A 154 13.68 12.23 -41.40
CA ILE A 154 13.87 13.63 -41.82
C ILE A 154 13.69 13.66 -43.36
N ARG A 155 12.53 14.14 -43.84
CA ARG A 155 12.39 14.64 -45.20
C ARG A 155 12.17 16.15 -45.15
N SER A 156 13.28 16.84 -45.35
CA SER A 156 13.35 18.27 -45.65
C SER A 156 12.47 18.59 -46.87
N ARG A 157 11.54 19.53 -46.71
CA ARG A 157 11.01 20.34 -47.81
C ARG A 157 11.10 21.81 -47.42
N LYS A 158 12.05 22.50 -48.03
CA LYS A 158 12.12 23.97 -48.12
C LYS A 158 11.10 24.47 -49.15
N SER A 159 10.71 25.73 -48.95
CA SER A 159 10.03 26.70 -49.84
C SER A 159 8.74 27.22 -49.18
N SER A 160 8.42 28.50 -49.11
CA SER A 160 9.01 29.73 -49.69
C SER A 160 8.49 30.93 -48.89
N MET A 161 9.24 32.02 -48.93
CA MET A 161 8.93 33.34 -48.35
C MET A 161 7.62 33.94 -48.88
N ALA A 162 6.89 34.64 -48.00
CA ALA A 162 6.14 35.85 -48.35
C ALA A 162 6.11 36.80 -47.16
N SER A 163 6.68 37.97 -47.40
CA SER A 163 6.72 39.18 -46.57
C SER A 163 5.33 39.81 -46.37
N ASN A 164 5.11 40.47 -45.23
CA ASN A 164 4.62 41.85 -45.19
C ASN A 164 4.68 42.48 -43.76
N SER A 165 5.64 43.40 -43.63
CA SER A 165 5.51 44.81 -43.19
C SER A 165 4.58 45.25 -42.05
N SER A 166 5.22 45.87 -41.05
CA SER A 166 4.83 47.06 -40.24
C SER A 166 3.51 47.03 -39.46
N THR A 167 3.52 47.26 -38.14
CA THR A 167 3.50 48.63 -37.60
C THR A 167 4.05 48.68 -36.17
N SER A 168 4.92 49.67 -35.95
CA SER A 168 5.52 50.14 -34.69
C SER A 168 4.48 50.52 -33.63
N LEU A 169 4.77 50.29 -32.35
CA LEU A 169 4.67 51.31 -31.30
C LEU A 169 5.48 50.89 -30.05
N ARG A 170 6.08 51.91 -29.41
CA ARG A 170 7.18 51.88 -28.44
C ARG A 170 6.74 51.47 -27.02
N GLY A 171 7.70 51.02 -26.21
CA GLY A 171 7.55 50.66 -24.79
C GLY A 171 7.33 51.83 -23.83
N PRO A 172 7.43 51.60 -22.51
CA PRO A 172 8.70 51.95 -21.86
C PRO A 172 9.21 50.94 -20.82
N ARG A 173 10.52 51.04 -20.57
CA ARG A 173 11.27 50.45 -19.45
C ARG A 173 10.95 51.20 -18.16
N VAL A 174 10.85 50.49 -17.05
CA VAL A 174 11.22 51.02 -15.73
C VAL A 174 11.95 49.95 -14.92
N SER A 175 13.10 50.36 -14.41
CA SER A 175 14.02 49.70 -13.48
C SER A 175 13.75 50.16 -12.03
N GLY A 176 13.99 49.29 -11.04
CA GLY A 176 14.17 49.66 -9.62
C GLY A 176 14.21 48.38 -8.79
N ARG A 177 15.40 47.96 -8.34
CA ARG A 177 15.99 48.19 -7.01
C ARG A 177 15.20 47.54 -5.88
#